data_AF-A0A958L1Q5-F1
#
_entry.id   AF-A0A958L1Q5-F1
#
_cell.length_a   1.000
_cell.length_b   1.000
_cell.length_c   1.000
_cell.angle_alpha   90.00
_cell.angle_beta   90.00
_cell.angle_gamma   90.00
#
_symmetry.space_group_name_H-M   'P 1'
#
loop_
_entity.id
_entity.type
_entity.pdbx_description
1 polymer ?
#
loop_
_entity_poly.entity_id
_entity_poly.type
_entity_poly.pdbx_seq_one_letter_code
_entity_poly.pdbx_strand_id
1 'polypeptide(L)'
;MKWKDVPHGAAIGTASLRRQASLLRMRPDLQPVEHRGNVPTRLSRLEELTHLSVIVLARAGIVRLNIPHVSFEEFTPLQMMPAVNQGILCVQFKTGRTEIEGLLSQLTERSRKKFCWASKPTLKRR
;
A
#
# COMPACT_ATOMS: atom_id res chain seq x y z
N MET A 1 -17.11 8.00 -0.85
CA MET A 1 -17.88 6.79 -1.22
C MET A 1 -17.46 5.64 -0.30
N LYS A 2 -18.40 4.85 0.24
CA LYS A 2 -18.03 3.64 1.01
C LYS A 2 -17.81 2.46 0.08
N TRP A 3 -17.07 1.45 0.54
CA TRP A 3 -16.77 0.25 -0.24
C TRP A 3 -18.03 -0.46 -0.77
N LYS A 4 -19.08 -0.53 0.07
CA LYS A 4 -20.37 -1.12 -0.30
C LYS A 4 -21.13 -0.34 -1.38
N ASP A 5 -20.84 0.95 -1.53
CA ASP A 5 -21.52 1.85 -2.48
C ASP A 5 -20.82 1.87 -3.84
N VAL A 6 -19.71 1.14 -4.00
CA VAL A 6 -19.00 1.04 -5.28
C VAL A 6 -19.91 0.34 -6.31
N PRO A 7 -20.21 1.00 -7.46
CA PRO A 7 -21.14 0.48 -8.44
C PRO A 7 -20.77 -0.91 -8.94
N HIS A 8 -21.77 -1.67 -9.38
CA HIS A 8 -21.55 -2.93 -10.06
C HIS A 8 -20.74 -2.72 -11.34
N GLY A 9 -19.74 -3.56 -11.59
CA GLY A 9 -18.90 -3.43 -12.79
C GLY A 9 -17.93 -2.25 -12.78
N ALA A 10 -17.80 -1.52 -11.66
CA ALA A 10 -16.97 -0.32 -11.58
C ALA A 10 -15.48 -0.59 -11.81
N ALA A 11 -14.79 0.37 -12.46
CA ALA A 11 -13.35 0.32 -12.63
C ALA A 11 -12.62 0.74 -11.34
N ILE A 12 -11.62 -0.04 -10.93
CA ILE A 12 -10.82 0.22 -9.72
C ILE A 12 -9.33 0.34 -10.03
N GLY A 13 -8.74 1.47 -9.66
CA GLY A 13 -7.37 1.80 -9.95
C GLY A 13 -6.36 1.18 -8.98
N THR A 14 -5.67 0.14 -9.43
CA THR A 14 -4.53 -0.44 -8.71
C THR A 14 -3.64 -1.28 -9.63
N ALA A 15 -2.34 -0.97 -9.67
CA ALA A 15 -1.35 -1.79 -10.35
C ALA A 15 -0.82 -2.99 -9.51
N SER A 16 -1.32 -3.19 -8.29
CA SER A 16 -0.87 -4.27 -7.41
C SER A 16 -1.72 -5.54 -7.60
N LEU A 17 -1.12 -6.60 -8.15
CA LEU A 17 -1.78 -7.91 -8.31
C LEU A 17 -2.36 -8.47 -6.99
N ARG A 18 -1.65 -8.30 -5.87
CA ARG A 18 -2.14 -8.70 -4.53
C ARG A 18 -3.47 -8.02 -4.19
N ARG A 19 -3.57 -6.72 -4.47
CA ARG A 19 -4.80 -5.96 -4.23
C ARG A 19 -5.88 -6.39 -5.20
N GLN A 20 -5.57 -6.55 -6.48
CA GLN A 20 -6.51 -7.02 -7.50
C GLN A 20 -7.12 -8.38 -7.11
N ALA A 21 -6.30 -9.35 -6.74
CA ALA A 21 -6.75 -10.66 -6.28
C ALA A 21 -7.67 -10.57 -5.04
N SER A 22 -7.32 -9.72 -4.06
CA SER A 22 -8.14 -9.54 -2.86
C SER A 22 -9.49 -8.89 -3.20
N LEU A 23 -9.50 -7.88 -4.08
CA LEU A 23 -10.71 -7.18 -4.53
C LEU A 23 -11.63 -8.13 -5.30
N LEU A 24 -11.10 -8.85 -6.30
CA LEU A 24 -11.87 -9.79 -7.12
C LEU A 24 -12.40 -10.98 -6.31
N ARG A 25 -11.70 -11.40 -5.24
CA ARG A 25 -12.22 -12.41 -4.31
C ARG A 25 -13.47 -11.91 -3.57
N MET A 26 -13.51 -10.63 -3.21
CA MET A 26 -14.64 -10.04 -2.47
C MET A 26 -15.78 -9.62 -3.40
N ARG A 27 -15.46 -9.12 -4.59
CA ARG A 27 -16.39 -8.55 -5.57
C ARG A 27 -15.88 -8.89 -6.99
N PRO A 28 -16.24 -10.07 -7.52
CA PRO A 28 -15.78 -10.54 -8.83
C PRO A 28 -16.26 -9.69 -10.02
N ASP A 29 -17.28 -8.86 -9.80
CA ASP A 29 -17.86 -7.98 -10.83
C ASP A 29 -16.98 -6.78 -11.18
N LEU A 30 -16.10 -6.38 -10.26
CA LEU A 30 -15.29 -5.17 -10.43
C LEU A 30 -14.23 -5.36 -11.52
N GLN A 31 -13.81 -4.25 -12.13
CA GLN A 31 -12.84 -4.22 -13.21
C GLN A 31 -11.55 -3.54 -12.74
N PRO A 32 -10.53 -4.27 -12.26
CA PRO A 32 -9.27 -3.66 -11.87
C PRO A 32 -8.55 -3.10 -13.08
N VAL A 33 -8.19 -1.82 -13.02
CA VAL A 33 -7.43 -1.14 -14.07
C VAL A 33 -6.06 -0.73 -13.56
N GLU A 34 -5.07 -0.79 -14.44
CA GLU A 34 -3.72 -0.32 -14.10
C GLU A 34 -3.75 1.17 -13.78
N HIS A 35 -3.36 1.53 -12.56
CA HIS A 35 -3.23 2.91 -12.13
C HIS A 35 -1.90 3.13 -11.42
N ARG A 36 -0.99 3.83 -12.09
CA ARG A 36 0.41 4.03 -11.69
C ARG A 36 0.73 5.53 -11.54
N GLY A 37 1.86 5.80 -10.90
CA GLY A 37 2.29 7.15 -10.53
C GLY A 37 2.44 7.32 -9.02
N ASN A 38 2.94 8.48 -8.60
CA ASN A 38 2.98 8.86 -7.19
C ASN A 38 1.55 9.07 -6.64
N VAL A 39 1.41 9.18 -5.32
CA VAL A 39 0.09 9.31 -4.69
C VAL A 39 -0.67 10.57 -5.14
N PRO A 40 -0.08 11.78 -5.16
CA PRO A 40 -0.80 12.99 -5.58
C PRO A 40 -1.31 12.92 -7.03
N THR A 41 -0.47 12.52 -7.99
CA THR A 41 -0.89 12.39 -9.40
C THR A 41 -1.96 11.31 -9.56
N ARG A 42 -1.92 10.24 -8.75
CA ARG A 42 -2.97 9.22 -8.78
C ARG A 42 -4.31 9.72 -8.23
N LEU A 43 -4.29 10.67 -7.29
CA LEU A 43 -5.49 11.30 -6.75
C LEU A 43 -6.08 12.30 -7.75
N SER A 44 -5.28 13.20 -8.35
CA SER A 44 -5.84 14.14 -9.35
C SER A 44 -6.40 13.39 -10.56
N ARG A 45 -5.72 12.32 -11.02
CA ARG A 45 -6.27 11.45 -12.06
C ARG A 45 -7.58 10.76 -11.68
N LEU A 46 -7.81 10.45 -10.40
CA LEU A 46 -9.10 9.92 -9.97
C LEU A 46 -10.22 10.97 -10.11
N GLU A 47 -9.90 12.24 -9.87
CA GLU A 47 -10.85 13.35 -10.03
C GLU A 47 -11.10 13.68 -11.51
N GLU A 48 -10.07 13.58 -12.35
CA GLU A 48 -10.13 13.88 -13.78
C GLU A 48 -10.78 12.76 -14.62
N LEU A 49 -10.57 11.49 -14.25
CA LEU A 49 -11.01 10.33 -15.05
C LEU A 49 -12.42 9.87 -14.65
N THR A 50 -13.41 10.19 -15.48
CA THR A 50 -14.82 9.82 -15.25
C THR A 50 -15.10 8.31 -15.23
N HIS A 51 -14.25 7.50 -15.86
CA HIS A 51 -14.41 6.04 -15.90
C HIS A 51 -13.81 5.33 -14.68
N LEU A 52 -13.03 6.02 -13.84
CA LEU A 52 -12.35 5.44 -12.68
C LEU A 52 -13.13 5.77 -11.40
N SER A 53 -13.79 4.78 -10.79
CA SER A 53 -14.66 5.07 -9.65
C SER A 53 -13.89 5.22 -8.33
N VAL A 54 -12.88 4.38 -8.11
CA VAL A 54 -12.07 4.38 -6.87
C VAL A 54 -10.64 3.92 -7.13
N ILE A 55 -9.71 4.29 -6.26
CA ILE A 55 -8.32 3.79 -6.28
C ILE A 55 -7.96 3.14 -4.95
N VAL A 56 -7.05 2.16 -4.99
CA VAL A 56 -6.54 1.52 -3.76
C VAL A 56 -5.11 1.96 -3.47
N LEU A 57 -4.91 2.52 -2.28
CA LEU A 57 -3.64 3.05 -1.79
C LEU A 57 -3.26 2.46 -0.44
N ALA A 58 -2.00 2.64 -0.03
CA ALA A 58 -1.59 2.29 1.32
C ALA A 58 -1.92 3.47 2.25
N ARG A 59 -2.66 3.20 3.34
CA ARG A 59 -2.98 4.20 4.38
C ARG A 59 -1.75 4.97 4.85
N ALA A 60 -0.65 4.26 5.10
CA ALA A 60 0.58 4.87 5.59
C ALA A 60 1.20 5.88 4.61
N GLY A 61 0.88 5.80 3.31
CA GLY A 61 1.26 6.81 2.32
C GLY A 61 0.40 8.07 2.44
N ILE A 62 -0.92 7.91 2.58
CA ILE A 62 -1.86 9.01 2.78
C ILE A 62 -1.53 9.80 4.04
N VAL A 63 -1.38 9.09 5.18
CA VAL A 63 -1.10 9.70 6.48
C VAL A 63 0.20 10.50 6.48
N ARG A 64 1.27 9.97 5.89
CA ARG A 64 2.58 10.65 5.85
C ARG A 64 2.59 11.89 4.95
N LEU A 65 1.85 11.83 3.85
CA LEU A 65 1.75 12.96 2.93
C LEU A 65 0.78 14.04 3.43
N ASN A 66 0.00 13.74 4.47
CA ASN A 66 -0.96 14.65 5.09
C ASN A 66 -1.85 15.37 4.06
N ILE A 67 -2.33 14.61 3.06
CA ILE A 67 -3.10 15.17 1.94
C ILE A 67 -4.48 15.56 2.47
N PRO A 68 -4.88 16.84 2.38
CA PRO A 68 -6.15 17.29 2.92
C PRO A 68 -7.32 16.74 2.08
N HIS A 69 -8.49 16.61 2.71
CA HIS A 69 -9.76 16.30 2.05
C HIS A 69 -9.87 14.97 1.29
N VAL A 70 -8.95 14.02 1.48
CA VAL A 70 -9.08 12.67 0.91
C VAL A 70 -10.05 11.83 1.75
N SER A 71 -11.23 11.55 1.21
CA SER A 71 -12.16 10.57 1.79
C SER A 71 -11.70 9.15 1.46
N PHE A 72 -11.45 8.32 2.47
CA PHE A 72 -11.08 6.92 2.27
C PHE A 72 -11.73 5.99 3.29
N GLU A 73 -11.79 4.71 2.94
CA GLU A 73 -12.18 3.62 3.84
C GLU A 73 -11.01 2.63 3.93
N GLU A 74 -10.84 2.03 5.10
CA GLU A 74 -9.74 1.09 5.36
C GLU A 74 -10.23 -0.35 5.23
N PHE A 75 -9.49 -1.15 4.47
CA PHE A 75 -9.66 -2.60 4.48
C PHE A 75 -9.00 -3.18 5.73
N THR A 76 -9.70 -4.09 6.38
CA THR A 76 -9.11 -4.92 7.44
C THR A 76 -8.07 -5.88 6.85
N PRO A 77 -7.13 -6.38 7.66
CA PRO A 77 -6.16 -7.40 7.21
C PRO A 77 -6.81 -8.69 6.67
N LEU A 78 -8.03 -9.00 7.09
CA LEU A 78 -8.80 -10.17 6.60
C LEU A 78 -9.38 -9.92 5.21
N GLN A 79 -9.83 -8.68 4.93
CA GLN A 79 -10.31 -8.29 3.60
C GLN A 79 -9.17 -8.17 2.60
N MET A 80 -8.04 -7.58 3.02
CA MET A 80 -6.89 -7.37 2.17
C MET A 80 -5.60 -7.47 2.97
N MET A 81 -4.97 -8.64 2.91
CA MET A 81 -3.68 -8.88 3.56
C MET A 81 -2.65 -7.84 3.08
N PRO A 82 -2.03 -7.04 3.97
CA PRO A 82 -1.09 -6.00 3.57
C PRO A 82 0.12 -6.58 2.83
N ALA A 83 0.81 -5.73 2.06
CA ALA A 83 2.12 -6.13 1.55
C ALA A 83 3.08 -6.32 2.73
N VAL A 84 4.02 -7.23 2.57
CA VAL A 84 5.13 -7.39 3.50
C VAL A 84 5.79 -6.04 3.77
N ASN A 85 5.97 -5.73 5.05
CA ASN A 85 6.55 -4.46 5.53
C ASN A 85 5.81 -3.19 5.09
N GLN A 86 4.53 -3.29 4.69
CA GLN A 86 3.72 -2.12 4.33
C GLN A 86 3.67 -1.14 5.49
N GLY A 87 4.13 0.09 5.24
CA GLY A 87 4.16 1.14 6.26
C GLY A 87 5.43 1.16 7.11
N ILE A 88 6.41 0.30 6.87
CA ILE A 88 7.74 0.36 7.51
C ILE A 88 8.67 1.20 6.63
N LEU A 89 9.48 2.07 7.25
CA LEU A 89 10.60 2.74 6.59
C LEU A 89 11.89 1.97 6.91
N CYS A 90 12.70 1.73 5.89
CA CYS A 90 13.97 1.04 6.02
C CYS A 90 15.09 1.95 5.51
N VAL A 91 16.15 2.07 6.28
CA VAL A 91 17.38 2.75 5.86
C VAL A 91 18.36 1.68 5.38
N GLN A 92 18.79 1.78 4.12
CA GLN A 92 19.82 0.91 3.55
C GLN A 92 21.15 1.67 3.52
N PHE A 93 22.20 1.00 3.96
CA PHE A 93 23.56 1.53 3.97
C PHE A 93 24.56 0.41 3.67
N LYS A 94 25.79 0.79 3.31
CA LYS A 94 26.86 -0.17 3.00
C LYS A 94 27.29 -0.91 4.27
N THR A 95 27.52 -2.21 4.17
CA THR A 95 28.03 -3.04 5.27
C THR A 95 29.39 -2.54 5.77
N GLY A 96 29.65 -2.69 7.07
CA GLY A 96 30.92 -2.27 7.70
C GLY A 96 30.97 -0.80 8.14
N ARG A 97 29.86 -0.06 8.04
CA ARG A 97 29.72 1.33 8.52
C ARG A 97 29.19 1.33 9.95
N THR A 98 30.05 0.99 10.91
CA THR A 98 29.70 0.83 12.34
C THR A 98 29.16 2.12 12.95
N GLU A 99 29.59 3.28 12.45
CA GLU A 99 29.08 4.58 12.87
C GLU A 99 27.59 4.76 12.49
N ILE A 100 27.19 4.28 11.31
CA ILE A 100 25.79 4.32 10.86
C ILE A 100 24.95 3.33 11.67
N GLU A 101 25.49 2.14 11.97
CA GLU A 101 24.82 1.16 12.83
C GLU A 101 24.53 1.72 14.23
N GLY A 102 25.52 2.42 14.82
CA GLY A 102 25.38 3.10 16.09
C GLY A 102 24.24 4.13 16.08
N LEU A 103 24.21 5.01 15.07
CA LEU A 103 23.16 6.02 14.92
C LEU A 103 21.77 5.39 14.71
N LEU A 104 21.66 4.42 13.80
CA LEU A 104 20.39 3.78 13.49
C LEU A 104 19.86 2.91 14.63
N SER A 105 20.72 2.44 15.54
CA SER A 105 20.29 1.65 16.70
C SER A 105 19.27 2.39 17.57
N GLN A 106 19.38 3.72 17.65
CA GLN A 106 18.49 4.58 18.42
C GLN A 106 17.14 4.81 17.74
N LEU A 107 17.12 4.80 16.40
CA LEU A 107 15.92 5.00 15.58
C LEU A 107 15.19 3.67 15.27
N THR A 108 15.85 2.54 15.50
CA THR A 108 15.32 1.22 15.15
C THR A 108 14.37 0.71 16.22
N GLU A 109 13.09 0.62 15.89
CA GLU A 109 12.11 -0.01 16.76
C GLU A 109 12.32 -1.54 16.81
N ARG A 110 12.86 -2.04 17.93
CA ARG A 110 13.28 -3.45 18.10
C ARG A 110 12.15 -4.47 17.86
N SER A 111 10.92 -4.14 18.26
CA SER A 111 9.73 -4.98 18.05
C SER A 111 9.44 -5.21 16.57
N ARG A 112 9.70 -4.20 15.72
CA ARG A 112 9.45 -4.23 14.27
C ARG A 112 10.64 -4.72 13.45
N LYS A 113 11.85 -4.66 14.02
CA LYS A 113 13.07 -5.20 13.40
C LYS A 113 12.88 -6.67 13.00
N LYS A 114 12.29 -7.50 13.86
CA LYS A 114 12.07 -8.93 13.59
C LYS A 114 11.17 -9.18 12.35
N PHE A 115 10.12 -8.39 12.15
CA PHE A 115 9.20 -8.50 11.00
C PHE A 115 9.87 -8.16 9.67
N CYS A 116 10.72 -7.12 9.65
CA CYS A 116 11.41 -6.69 8.44
C CYS A 116 12.48 -7.71 7.97
N TRP A 117 13.11 -8.42 8.90
CA TRP A 117 14.12 -9.44 8.58
C TRP A 117 13.50 -10.81 8.29
N ALA A 118 12.48 -11.24 9.04
CA ALA A 118 11.81 -12.53 8.86
C ALA A 118 11.04 -12.65 7.54
N SER A 119 10.78 -11.54 6.86
CA SER A 119 10.06 -11.51 5.59
C SER A 119 10.95 -11.59 4.34
N LYS A 120 12.28 -11.42 4.48
CA LYS A 120 13.24 -11.70 3.38
C LYS A 120 13.30 -13.19 3.02
N PRO A 121 13.27 -14.15 3.95
CA PRO A 121 13.21 -15.58 3.64
C PRO A 121 11.90 -16.04 2.97
N THR A 122 10.75 -15.47 3.36
CA THR A 122 9.43 -15.98 2.94
C THR A 122 9.04 -15.63 1.50
N LEU A 123 9.55 -14.50 0.97
CA LEU A 123 9.33 -14.07 -0.41
C LEU A 123 10.44 -14.53 -1.38
N LYS A 124 11.58 -15.02 -0.87
CA LYS A 124 12.58 -15.73 -1.69
C LYS A 124 12.17 -17.20 -1.82
N ARG A 125 11.15 -17.49 -2.62
CA ARG A 125 11.04 -18.82 -3.24
C ARG A 125 11.76 -18.76 -4.57
N ARG A 126 12.83 -19.58 -4.64
CA ARG A 126 13.77 -19.89 -5.73
C ARG A 126 13.55 -19.16 -7.05
#